data_AF-A0A2E3Z5F9-F1
#
_entry.id   AF-A0A2E3Z5F9-F1
#
_cell.length_a   1.000
_cell.length_b   1.000
_cell.length_c   1.000
_cell.angle_alpha   90.00
_cell.angle_beta   90.00
_cell.angle_gamma   90.00
#
_symmetry.space_group_name_H-M   'P 1'
#
loop_
_entity.id
_entity.type
_entity.pdbx_description
1 polymer ?
#
loop_
_entity_poly.entity_id
_entity_poly.type
_entity_poly.pdbx_seq_one_letter_code
_entity_poly.pdbx_strand_id
1 'polypeptide(L)'
;MNYETGSSTNRTSKASVVRLPWWQGWIPLLLLPATVFFCFADNSPPWALMWLLAGAIFASCKWLTWRRTPAPAAPWWLHAGYLLAWPGMAAEAFLKVSGSTRQTPCTRTEWLTALAKFLLGLVLYFGLARQTSPQFLSLRGWTGLVGLILLLHFGVFHILSCAWRSMGIPAHPIMNRPLTTSSLSEFWGRRWNTAFRDLTNRFLFRPLLPSCGIAGAYFIGFFISGLVHDLVISIPARGGYGGPTVFFLIQFFSIRFTHSSLGKKLRLKTGWRGWCVAVISLLAPLGLLFHRPFVFEIILPFMKATGAIA
;
A
#
# COMPACT_ATOMS: atom_id res chain seq x y z
N MET A 1 32.50 0.03 -63.31
CA MET A 1 31.07 0.29 -63.10
C MET A 1 30.44 -1.02 -62.65
N ASN A 2 29.67 -0.98 -61.55
CA ASN A 2 28.90 -2.05 -60.90
C ASN A 2 29.70 -2.95 -59.95
N TYR A 3 29.91 -2.50 -58.71
CA TYR A 3 29.02 -2.55 -57.51
C TYR A 3 29.05 -3.92 -56.80
N GLU A 4 29.88 -3.97 -55.77
CA GLU A 4 29.85 -4.93 -54.68
C GLU A 4 28.49 -4.88 -53.96
N THR A 5 27.80 -6.02 -53.88
CA THR A 5 26.64 -6.18 -52.99
C THR A 5 27.07 -6.93 -51.73
N GLY A 6 27.57 -6.16 -50.77
CA GLY A 6 27.72 -6.60 -49.38
C GLY A 6 26.35 -6.92 -48.78
N SER A 7 26.04 -8.20 -48.65
CA SER A 7 24.90 -8.70 -47.86
C SER A 7 25.26 -8.63 -46.37
N SER A 8 25.04 -7.46 -45.77
CA SER A 8 25.08 -7.30 -44.31
C SER A 8 23.90 -8.03 -43.69
N THR A 9 24.15 -9.24 -43.19
CA THR A 9 23.18 -9.99 -42.40
C THR A 9 22.92 -9.28 -41.08
N ASN A 10 21.80 -8.57 -41.02
CA ASN A 10 21.27 -7.94 -39.81
C ASN A 10 20.87 -9.04 -38.80
N ARG A 11 21.83 -9.53 -38.00
CA ARG A 11 21.55 -10.30 -36.78
C ARG A 11 20.93 -9.36 -35.74
N THR A 12 19.62 -9.19 -35.82
CA THR A 12 18.83 -8.72 -34.68
C THR A 12 18.92 -9.77 -33.58
N SER A 13 19.85 -9.55 -32.65
CA SER A 13 19.90 -10.24 -31.36
C SER A 13 18.58 -9.97 -30.62
N LYS A 14 17.57 -10.83 -30.84
CA LYS A 14 16.45 -10.97 -29.92
C LYS A 14 17.04 -11.40 -28.59
N ALA A 15 17.27 -10.45 -27.69
CA ALA A 15 17.62 -10.74 -26.31
C ALA A 15 16.59 -11.76 -25.80
N SER A 16 17.06 -12.98 -25.50
CA SER A 16 16.22 -14.04 -24.97
C SER A 16 15.64 -13.53 -23.65
N VAL A 17 14.36 -13.19 -23.65
CA VAL A 17 13.64 -12.84 -22.42
C VAL A 17 13.60 -14.13 -21.60
N VAL A 18 14.51 -14.24 -20.64
CA VAL A 18 14.50 -15.34 -19.67
C VAL A 18 13.17 -15.29 -18.94
N ARG A 19 12.26 -16.21 -19.28
CA ARG A 19 10.98 -16.34 -18.59
C ARG A 19 11.23 -17.05 -17.28
N LEU A 20 11.19 -16.30 -16.18
CA LEU A 20 11.22 -16.88 -14.84
C LEU A 20 9.98 -17.78 -14.66
N PRO A 21 10.14 -19.01 -14.12
CA PRO A 21 9.01 -19.85 -13.73
C PRO A 21 7.98 -19.10 -12.88
N TRP A 22 6.70 -19.46 -13.05
CA TRP A 22 5.58 -18.76 -12.40
C TRP A 22 5.63 -18.80 -10.87
N TRP A 23 6.33 -19.76 -10.26
CA TRP A 23 6.52 -19.89 -8.81
C TRP A 23 7.71 -19.09 -8.27
N GLN A 24 8.68 -18.70 -9.11
CA GLN A 24 9.87 -17.99 -8.65
C GLN A 24 9.51 -16.60 -8.13
N GLY A 25 9.90 -16.31 -6.89
CA GLY A 25 9.56 -15.07 -6.19
C GLY A 25 8.28 -15.12 -5.35
N TRP A 26 7.42 -16.14 -5.53
CA TRP A 26 6.17 -16.27 -4.76
C TRP A 26 6.32 -17.03 -3.45
N ILE A 27 7.33 -17.91 -3.36
CA ILE A 27 7.54 -18.78 -2.18
C ILE A 27 7.48 -18.00 -0.85
N PRO A 28 8.16 -16.83 -0.69
CA PRO A 28 8.13 -16.11 0.58
C PRO A 28 6.75 -15.60 0.99
N LEU A 29 5.85 -15.30 0.03
CA LEU A 29 4.49 -14.79 0.33
C LEU A 29 3.66 -15.77 1.14
N LEU A 30 3.95 -17.07 1.05
CA LEU A 30 3.30 -18.09 1.85
C LEU A 30 4.18 -18.48 3.04
N LEU A 31 5.47 -18.74 2.82
CA LEU A 31 6.34 -19.27 3.86
C LEU A 31 6.60 -18.27 4.99
N LEU A 32 6.92 -17.00 4.68
CA LEU A 32 7.30 -16.05 5.74
C LEU A 32 6.14 -15.73 6.70
N PRO A 33 4.92 -15.40 6.23
CA PRO A 33 3.80 -15.19 7.16
C PRO A 33 3.43 -16.45 7.94
N ALA A 34 3.52 -17.63 7.31
CA ALA A 34 3.27 -18.91 8.00
C ALA A 34 4.31 -19.15 9.11
N THR A 35 5.60 -18.97 8.82
CA THR A 35 6.66 -19.08 9.83
C THR A 35 6.44 -18.09 10.97
N VAL A 36 6.09 -16.84 10.66
CA VAL A 36 5.78 -15.86 11.71
C VAL A 36 4.62 -16.33 12.59
N PHE A 37 3.54 -16.81 11.97
CA PHE A 37 2.38 -17.30 12.73
C PHE A 37 2.75 -18.49 13.63
N PHE A 38 3.30 -19.57 13.06
CA PHE A 38 3.56 -20.79 13.83
C PHE A 38 4.68 -20.65 14.88
N CYS A 39 5.64 -19.76 14.68
CA CYS A 39 6.72 -19.56 15.65
C CYS A 39 6.40 -18.52 16.73
N PHE A 40 5.55 -17.52 16.43
CA PHE A 40 5.39 -16.34 17.29
C PHE A 40 3.96 -16.10 17.77
N ALA A 41 2.93 -16.77 17.24
CA ALA A 41 1.53 -16.47 17.59
C ALA A 41 1.19 -16.68 19.08
N ASP A 42 1.80 -17.69 19.71
CA ASP A 42 1.55 -18.03 21.11
C ASP A 42 2.50 -17.31 22.08
N ASN A 43 3.66 -16.87 21.59
CA ASN A 43 4.76 -16.36 22.42
C ASN A 43 4.95 -14.84 22.37
N SER A 44 4.21 -14.14 21.52
CA SER A 44 4.37 -12.70 21.31
C SER A 44 3.14 -11.92 21.76
N PRO A 45 3.31 -10.69 22.29
CA PRO A 45 2.19 -9.78 22.46
C PRO A 45 1.44 -9.58 21.14
N PRO A 46 0.10 -9.43 21.16
CA PRO A 46 -0.73 -9.24 19.97
C PRO A 46 -0.19 -8.19 18.98
N TRP A 47 0.25 -7.03 19.48
CA TRP A 47 0.80 -5.97 18.64
C TRP A 47 2.11 -6.36 17.95
N ALA A 48 2.97 -7.15 18.61
CA ALA A 48 4.23 -7.59 18.05
C ALA A 48 3.97 -8.59 16.91
N LEU A 49 3.05 -9.53 17.13
CA LEU A 49 2.62 -10.46 16.09
C LEU A 49 2.05 -9.73 14.86
N MET A 50 1.22 -8.70 15.07
CA MET A 50 0.69 -7.85 14.00
C MET A 50 1.80 -7.22 13.14
N TRP A 51 2.79 -6.60 13.78
CA TRP A 51 3.92 -5.99 13.07
C TRP A 51 4.83 -7.02 12.39
N LEU A 52 5.06 -8.18 13.01
CA LEU A 52 5.84 -9.26 12.40
C LEU A 52 5.14 -9.81 11.16
N LEU A 53 3.82 -10.01 11.20
CA LEU A 53 3.04 -10.45 10.03
C LEU A 53 3.04 -9.38 8.93
N ALA A 54 2.79 -8.12 9.29
CA ALA A 54 2.84 -7.01 8.33
C ALA A 54 4.23 -6.90 7.68
N GLY A 55 5.30 -7.02 8.47
CA GLY A 55 6.68 -7.03 8.02
C GLY A 55 7.00 -8.21 7.11
N ALA A 56 6.57 -9.42 7.46
CA ALA A 56 6.77 -10.63 6.64
C ALA A 56 6.05 -10.53 5.29
N ILE A 57 4.79 -10.06 5.28
CA ILE A 57 4.04 -9.85 4.04
C ILE A 57 4.71 -8.76 3.19
N PHE A 58 5.09 -7.64 3.80
CA PHE A 58 5.80 -6.55 3.12
C PHE A 58 7.12 -7.02 2.49
N ALA A 59 7.96 -7.72 3.27
CA ALA A 59 9.23 -8.28 2.80
C ALA A 59 9.02 -9.29 1.65
N SER A 60 7.98 -10.11 1.74
CA SER A 60 7.61 -11.05 0.68
C SER A 60 7.17 -10.35 -0.60
N CYS A 61 6.38 -9.28 -0.48
CA CYS A 61 5.99 -8.45 -1.62
C CYS A 61 7.20 -7.77 -2.26
N LYS A 62 8.11 -7.23 -1.45
CA LYS A 62 9.39 -6.65 -1.90
C LYS A 62 10.26 -7.65 -2.63
N TRP A 63 10.37 -8.86 -2.10
CA TRP A 63 11.10 -9.94 -2.75
C TRP A 63 10.47 -10.29 -4.09
N LEU A 64 9.14 -10.49 -4.14
CA LEU A 64 8.42 -10.81 -5.37
C LEU A 64 8.65 -9.75 -6.45
N THR A 65 8.45 -8.47 -6.11
CA THR A 65 8.59 -7.36 -7.06
C THR A 65 10.03 -7.21 -7.55
N TRP A 66 11.01 -7.33 -6.66
CA TRP A 66 12.44 -7.24 -6.97
C TRP A 66 12.88 -8.40 -7.87
N ARG A 67 12.61 -9.65 -7.48
CA ARG A 67 12.98 -10.85 -8.26
C ARG A 67 12.34 -10.88 -9.63
N ARG A 68 11.14 -10.32 -9.78
CA ARG A 68 10.41 -10.24 -11.06
C ARG A 68 10.80 -9.03 -11.89
N THR A 69 11.77 -8.23 -11.47
CA THR A 69 12.28 -7.08 -12.23
C THR A 69 13.79 -7.17 -12.32
N PRO A 70 14.33 -7.95 -13.29
CA PRO A 70 15.77 -7.93 -13.58
C PRO A 70 16.20 -6.52 -13.98
N ALA A 71 17.21 -6.01 -13.29
CA ALA A 71 17.82 -4.70 -13.55
C ALA A 71 19.35 -4.78 -13.32
N PRO A 72 20.09 -5.61 -14.09
CA PRO A 72 21.52 -5.81 -13.88
C PRO A 72 22.36 -4.54 -14.09
N ALA A 73 21.84 -3.57 -14.83
CA ALA A 73 22.48 -2.27 -15.03
C ALA A 73 22.30 -1.31 -13.84
N ALA A 74 21.40 -1.62 -12.90
CA ALA A 74 21.19 -0.78 -11.72
C ALA A 74 22.33 -1.01 -10.71
N PRO A 75 22.88 0.05 -10.11
CA PRO A 75 23.91 -0.11 -9.10
C PRO A 75 23.34 -0.79 -7.84
N TRP A 76 24.18 -1.52 -7.11
CA TRP A 76 23.78 -2.31 -5.94
C TRP A 76 23.07 -1.47 -4.86
N TRP A 77 23.48 -0.22 -4.67
CA TRP A 77 22.89 0.67 -3.65
C TRP A 77 21.43 1.03 -3.99
N LEU A 78 21.04 1.01 -5.27
CA LEU A 78 19.66 1.26 -5.67
C LEU A 78 18.79 0.03 -5.39
N HIS A 79 19.35 -1.17 -5.50
CA HIS A 79 18.68 -2.39 -5.03
C HIS A 79 18.51 -2.39 -3.50
N ALA A 80 19.56 -2.05 -2.74
CA ALA A 80 19.47 -1.91 -1.29
C ALA A 80 18.46 -0.83 -0.89
N GLY A 81 18.50 0.33 -1.55
CA GLY A 81 17.56 1.43 -1.35
C GLY A 81 16.11 1.02 -1.63
N TYR A 82 15.88 0.27 -2.72
CA TYR A 82 14.57 -0.27 -3.03
C TYR A 82 14.05 -1.22 -1.95
N LEU A 83 14.89 -2.13 -1.47
CA LEU A 83 14.49 -3.18 -0.53
C LEU A 83 14.32 -2.65 0.90
N LEU A 84 15.17 -1.72 1.34
CA LEU A 84 15.29 -1.35 2.76
C LEU A 84 14.81 0.08 3.07
N ALA A 85 14.90 1.01 2.11
CA ALA A 85 14.72 2.44 2.36
C ALA A 85 13.62 3.09 1.50
N TRP A 86 12.87 2.30 0.74
CA TRP A 86 11.71 2.77 -0.01
C TRP A 86 10.50 1.86 0.24
N PRO A 87 9.35 2.36 0.72
CA PRO A 87 8.16 1.54 0.92
C PRO A 87 7.39 1.16 -0.37
N GLY A 88 7.71 1.76 -1.53
CA GLY A 88 6.95 1.53 -2.76
C GLY A 88 7.21 0.18 -3.44
N MET A 89 6.22 -0.36 -4.15
CA MET A 89 6.30 -1.70 -4.77
C MET A 89 6.61 -1.70 -6.28
N ALA A 90 6.74 -0.54 -6.91
CA ALA A 90 7.09 -0.42 -8.33
C ALA A 90 8.61 -0.58 -8.57
N ALA A 91 9.13 -1.81 -8.47
CA ALA A 91 10.56 -2.11 -8.68
C ALA A 91 11.08 -1.63 -10.04
N GLU A 92 10.27 -1.71 -11.09
CA GLU A 92 10.67 -1.28 -12.44
C GLU A 92 10.91 0.22 -12.51
N ALA A 93 9.99 1.03 -11.97
CA ALA A 93 10.18 2.48 -11.90
C ALA A 93 11.43 2.82 -11.08
N PHE A 94 11.62 2.17 -9.94
CA PHE A 94 12.71 2.51 -9.03
C PHE A 94 14.10 2.07 -9.53
N LEU A 95 14.22 0.90 -10.16
CA LEU A 95 15.51 0.31 -10.55
C LEU A 95 15.93 0.63 -11.98
N LYS A 96 14.98 0.78 -12.92
CA LYS A 96 15.27 1.05 -14.33
C LYS A 96 15.13 2.53 -14.64
N VAL A 97 15.89 3.35 -13.92
CA VAL A 97 15.88 4.80 -14.13
C VAL A 97 16.49 5.10 -15.50
N SER A 98 15.64 5.51 -16.45
CA SER A 98 16.10 6.01 -17.75
C SER A 98 16.52 7.47 -17.61
N GLY A 99 17.70 7.83 -18.12
CA GLY A 99 18.19 9.21 -18.13
C GLY A 99 17.30 10.19 -18.89
N SER A 100 16.36 9.69 -19.71
CA SER A 100 15.37 10.51 -20.43
C SER A 100 14.17 10.94 -19.58
N THR A 101 13.90 10.30 -18.43
CA THR A 101 12.71 10.60 -17.64
C THR A 101 13.01 11.72 -16.64
N ARG A 102 12.76 12.97 -17.05
CA ARG A 102 12.87 14.14 -16.16
C ARG A 102 11.94 13.96 -14.95
N GLN A 103 12.52 13.74 -13.78
CA GLN A 103 11.76 13.66 -12.53
C GLN A 103 11.38 15.06 -12.07
N THR A 104 10.15 15.23 -11.62
CA THR A 104 9.74 16.47 -10.95
C THR A 104 10.31 16.44 -9.53
N PRO A 105 11.29 17.32 -9.19
CA PRO A 105 11.81 17.38 -7.85
C PRO A 105 10.70 17.75 -6.86
N CYS A 106 10.86 17.33 -5.60
CA CYS A 106 9.92 17.70 -4.54
C CYS A 106 10.04 19.21 -4.27
N THR A 107 8.91 19.91 -4.27
CA THR A 107 8.89 21.36 -4.03
C THR A 107 9.10 21.66 -2.55
N ARG A 108 9.52 22.89 -2.21
CA ARG A 108 9.62 23.33 -0.80
C ARG A 108 8.29 23.16 -0.05
N THR A 109 7.18 23.47 -0.69
CA THR A 109 5.83 23.29 -0.13
C THR A 109 5.51 21.82 0.12
N GLU A 110 5.91 20.93 -0.77
CA GLU A 110 5.72 19.49 -0.61
C GLU A 110 6.52 18.95 0.59
N TRP A 111 7.79 19.36 0.73
CA TRP A 111 8.63 19.05 1.90
C TRP A 111 8.00 19.53 3.21
N LEU A 112 7.57 20.79 3.28
CA LEU A 112 6.92 21.35 4.46
C LEU A 112 5.63 20.60 4.79
N THR A 113 4.85 20.23 3.78
CA THR A 113 3.61 19.46 3.99
C THR A 113 3.89 18.05 4.50
N ALA A 114 4.96 17.39 4.01
CA ALA A 114 5.38 16.08 4.49
C ALA A 114 5.84 16.14 5.96
N LEU A 115 6.66 17.14 6.30
CA LEU A 115 7.14 17.38 7.66
C LEU A 115 5.99 17.74 8.61
N ALA A 116 5.05 18.58 8.19
CA ALA A 116 3.88 18.94 9.01
C ALA A 116 3.02 17.73 9.36
N LYS A 117 2.79 16.79 8.43
CA LYS A 117 2.04 15.54 8.71
C LYS A 117 2.81 14.64 9.68
N PHE A 118 4.12 14.54 9.51
CA PHE A 118 4.98 13.78 10.41
C PHE A 118 4.91 14.34 11.85
N LEU A 119 5.10 15.65 12.00
CA LEU A 119 5.04 16.32 13.30
C LEU A 119 3.64 16.23 13.92
N LEU A 120 2.58 16.43 13.13
CA LEU A 120 1.21 16.24 13.61
C LEU A 120 0.97 14.80 14.09
N GLY A 121 1.49 13.81 13.36
CA GLY A 121 1.47 12.40 13.78
C GLY A 121 2.14 12.18 15.13
N LEU A 122 3.33 12.78 15.36
CA LEU A 122 4.01 12.75 16.66
C LEU A 122 3.18 13.40 17.77
N VAL A 123 2.61 14.57 17.51
CA VAL A 123 1.77 15.30 18.49
C VAL A 123 0.53 14.49 18.87
N LEU A 124 -0.15 13.88 17.90
CA LEU A 124 -1.30 13.03 18.19
C LEU A 124 -0.90 11.78 18.97
N TYR A 125 0.16 11.09 18.53
CA TYR A 125 0.57 9.81 19.10
C TYR A 125 1.21 9.94 20.49
N PHE A 126 2.22 10.80 20.66
CA PHE A 126 2.95 10.95 21.92
C PHE A 126 2.41 12.07 22.83
N GLY A 127 1.64 13.01 22.28
CA GLY A 127 1.11 14.17 23.01
C GLY A 127 -0.36 14.02 23.39
N LEU A 128 -1.28 14.10 22.43
CA LEU A 128 -2.72 14.14 22.69
C LEU A 128 -3.26 12.79 23.19
N ALA A 129 -2.76 11.67 22.67
CA ALA A 129 -3.18 10.37 23.16
C ALA A 129 -2.82 10.17 24.64
N ARG A 130 -1.66 10.66 25.07
CA ARG A 130 -1.25 10.64 26.49
C ARG A 130 -2.16 11.47 27.39
N GLN A 131 -2.56 12.65 26.91
CA GLN A 131 -3.44 13.57 27.64
C GLN A 131 -4.90 13.12 27.65
N THR A 132 -5.31 12.27 26.72
CA THR A 132 -6.67 11.73 26.69
C THR A 132 -6.91 10.90 27.94
N SER A 133 -7.96 11.18 28.71
CA SER A 133 -8.18 10.54 30.01
C SER A 133 -8.32 9.01 29.92
N PRO A 134 -7.83 8.23 30.91
CA PRO A 134 -7.93 6.77 30.90
C PRO A 134 -9.36 6.23 30.80
N GLN A 135 -10.38 6.97 31.25
CA GLN A 135 -11.79 6.54 31.09
C GLN A 135 -12.27 6.51 29.62
N PHE A 136 -11.60 7.22 28.71
CA PHE A 136 -11.99 7.30 27.30
C PHE A 136 -11.05 6.46 26.42
N LEU A 137 -10.91 5.17 26.73
CA LEU A 137 -10.00 4.25 26.04
C LEU A 137 -10.18 4.23 24.52
N SER A 138 -11.43 4.24 24.04
CA SER A 138 -11.72 4.28 22.59
C SER A 138 -11.14 5.54 21.95
N LEU A 139 -11.40 6.72 22.53
CA LEU A 139 -10.88 7.99 22.00
C LEU A 139 -9.35 8.00 22.04
N ARG A 140 -8.75 7.55 23.14
CA ARG A 140 -7.30 7.44 23.30
C ARG A 140 -6.68 6.55 22.22
N GLY A 141 -7.27 5.37 22.00
CA GLY A 141 -6.81 4.43 20.98
C GLY A 141 -6.97 4.97 19.55
N TRP A 142 -8.10 5.62 19.24
CA TRP A 142 -8.31 6.25 17.93
C TRP A 142 -7.38 7.44 17.68
N THR A 143 -7.13 8.28 18.68
CA THR A 143 -6.14 9.37 18.59
C THR A 143 -4.75 8.82 18.27
N GLY A 144 -4.35 7.75 18.96
CA GLY A 144 -3.08 7.05 18.69
C GLY A 144 -3.06 6.43 17.29
N LEU A 145 -4.11 5.72 16.88
CA LEU A 145 -4.20 5.11 15.55
C LEU A 145 -4.08 6.15 14.42
N VAL A 146 -4.82 7.26 14.51
CA VAL A 146 -4.75 8.36 13.54
C VAL A 146 -3.36 9.00 13.55
N GLY A 147 -2.78 9.21 14.74
CA GLY A 147 -1.41 9.71 14.89
C GLY A 147 -0.39 8.83 14.21
N LEU A 148 -0.47 7.51 14.40
CA LEU A 148 0.43 6.52 13.79
C LEU A 148 0.29 6.48 12.26
N ILE A 149 -0.94 6.53 11.74
CA ILE A 149 -1.20 6.59 10.29
C ILE A 149 -0.59 7.87 9.70
N LEU A 150 -0.80 9.02 10.36
CA LEU A 150 -0.23 10.29 9.91
C LEU A 150 1.30 10.28 9.96
N LEU A 151 1.87 9.78 11.06
CA LEU A 151 3.31 9.67 11.28
C LEU A 151 3.96 8.85 10.16
N LEU A 152 3.48 7.62 9.94
CA LEU A 152 4.12 6.67 9.03
C LEU A 152 3.70 6.88 7.57
N HIS A 153 2.41 6.70 7.27
CA HIS A 153 1.92 6.60 5.89
C HIS A 153 1.90 7.95 5.18
N PHE A 154 1.63 9.03 5.92
CA PHE A 154 1.50 10.37 5.38
C PHE A 154 2.74 11.25 5.62
N GLY A 155 3.49 11.00 6.70
CA GLY A 155 4.71 11.70 7.07
C GLY A 155 5.95 11.02 6.49
N VAL A 156 6.42 9.95 7.14
CA VAL A 156 7.67 9.25 6.78
C VAL A 156 7.70 8.83 5.31
N PHE A 157 6.64 8.20 4.79
CA PHE A 157 6.63 7.77 3.38
C PHE A 157 6.66 8.94 2.39
N HIS A 158 6.11 10.09 2.77
CA HIS A 158 6.16 11.30 1.94
C HIS A 158 7.55 11.94 1.98
N ILE A 159 8.18 11.99 3.15
CA ILE A 159 9.58 12.42 3.32
C ILE A 159 10.52 11.54 2.48
N LEU A 160 10.39 10.22 2.55
CA LEU A 160 11.18 9.29 1.74
C LEU A 160 10.95 9.49 0.24
N SER A 161 9.69 9.72 -0.17
CA SER A 161 9.35 10.02 -1.56
C SER A 161 10.10 11.26 -2.06
N CYS A 162 10.10 12.33 -1.26
CA CYS A 162 10.83 13.56 -1.58
C CYS A 162 12.36 13.36 -1.61
N ALA A 163 12.93 12.61 -0.67
CA ALA A 163 14.36 12.30 -0.64
C ALA A 163 14.80 11.56 -1.91
N TRP A 164 14.13 10.46 -2.27
CA TRP A 164 14.45 9.70 -3.47
C TRP A 164 14.26 10.51 -4.76
N ARG A 165 13.20 11.32 -4.85
CA ARG A 165 12.96 12.21 -6.00
C ARG A 165 14.01 13.31 -6.13
N SER A 166 14.55 13.80 -5.02
CA SER A 166 15.66 14.76 -5.05
C SER A 166 16.97 14.14 -5.58
N MET A 167 17.10 12.82 -5.48
CA MET A 167 18.20 12.04 -6.09
C MET A 167 17.89 11.61 -7.54
N GLY A 168 16.79 12.09 -8.15
CA GLY A 168 16.41 11.73 -9.51
C GLY A 168 15.72 10.36 -9.66
N ILE A 169 15.32 9.71 -8.56
CA ILE A 169 14.62 8.42 -8.58
C ILE A 169 13.09 8.65 -8.62
N PRO A 170 12.32 7.97 -9.50
CA PRO A 170 10.85 8.14 -9.65
C PRO A 170 10.05 7.49 -8.50
N ALA A 171 10.30 7.94 -7.28
CA ALA A 171 9.64 7.47 -6.06
C ALA A 171 8.40 8.34 -5.76
N HIS A 172 7.33 8.20 -6.54
CA HIS A 172 6.10 8.97 -6.33
C HIS A 172 5.46 8.68 -4.95
N PRO A 173 4.76 9.66 -4.33
CA PRO A 173 4.12 9.47 -3.03
C PRO A 173 3.16 8.27 -3.02
N ILE A 174 3.25 7.46 -1.94
CA ILE A 174 2.37 6.30 -1.75
C ILE A 174 0.94 6.75 -1.43
N MET A 175 0.81 7.77 -0.58
CA MET A 175 -0.45 8.47 -0.30
C MET A 175 -0.51 9.74 -1.15
N ASN A 176 -1.03 9.62 -2.36
CA ASN A 176 -1.06 10.70 -3.34
C ASN A 176 -2.33 11.57 -3.19
N ARG A 177 -2.28 12.52 -2.25
CA ARG A 177 -3.35 13.51 -1.98
C ARG A 177 -4.76 12.86 -1.94
N PRO A 178 -5.00 11.85 -1.07
CA PRO A 178 -6.26 11.11 -1.07
C PRO A 178 -7.49 11.96 -0.76
N LEU A 179 -7.34 13.03 0.02
CA LEU A 179 -8.44 13.94 0.36
C LEU A 179 -8.97 14.74 -0.83
N THR A 180 -8.20 14.87 -1.92
CA THR A 180 -8.63 15.57 -3.14
C THR A 180 -9.28 14.62 -4.15
N THR A 181 -9.72 13.43 -3.73
CA THR A 181 -10.41 12.49 -4.61
C THR A 181 -11.76 13.06 -5.06
N SER A 182 -12.18 12.78 -6.30
CA SER A 182 -13.51 13.13 -6.80
C SER A 182 -14.46 11.93 -6.85
N SER A 183 -13.94 10.73 -6.59
CA SER A 183 -14.71 9.48 -6.60
C SER A 183 -14.03 8.37 -5.79
N LEU A 184 -14.80 7.33 -5.46
CA LEU A 184 -14.26 6.16 -4.75
C LEU A 184 -13.29 5.34 -5.62
N SER A 185 -13.54 5.24 -6.92
CA SER A 185 -12.62 4.58 -7.86
C SER A 185 -11.28 5.31 -7.97
N GLU A 186 -11.29 6.64 -7.96
CA GLU A 186 -10.06 7.44 -7.98
C GLU A 186 -9.27 7.30 -6.68
N PHE A 187 -9.96 7.26 -5.54
CA PHE A 187 -9.34 7.07 -4.23
C PHE A 187 -8.51 5.78 -4.20
N TRP A 188 -9.14 4.63 -4.46
CA TRP A 188 -8.47 3.32 -4.42
C TRP A 188 -7.53 3.08 -5.61
N GLY A 189 -7.82 3.63 -6.78
CA GLY A 189 -7.04 3.37 -8.00
C GLY A 189 -5.82 4.27 -8.19
N ARG A 190 -5.77 5.45 -7.56
CA ARG A 190 -4.74 6.46 -7.86
C ARG A 190 -4.16 7.19 -6.66
N ARG A 191 -4.85 7.20 -5.51
CA ARG A 191 -4.51 8.13 -4.42
C ARG A 191 -4.17 7.46 -3.09
N TRP A 192 -4.81 6.35 -2.77
CA TRP A 192 -4.58 5.59 -1.55
C TRP A 192 -3.67 4.40 -1.83
N ASN A 193 -2.62 4.25 -1.01
CA ASN A 193 -1.69 3.12 -1.04
C ASN A 193 -1.28 2.68 -2.46
N THR A 194 -0.68 3.60 -3.22
CA THR A 194 -0.31 3.35 -4.62
C THR A 194 0.71 2.21 -4.77
N ALA A 195 1.48 1.92 -3.72
CA ALA A 195 2.36 0.76 -3.63
C ALA A 195 1.59 -0.56 -3.71
N PHE A 196 0.57 -0.75 -2.86
CA PHE A 196 -0.28 -1.95 -2.93
C PHE A 196 -1.05 -2.03 -4.26
N ARG A 197 -1.51 -0.88 -4.78
CA ARG A 197 -2.12 -0.80 -6.11
C ARG A 197 -1.16 -1.30 -7.21
N ASP A 198 0.10 -0.89 -7.22
CA ASP A 198 1.07 -1.34 -8.23
C ASP A 198 1.32 -2.84 -8.16
N LEU A 199 1.47 -3.36 -6.94
CA LEU A 199 1.63 -4.79 -6.68
C LEU A 199 0.42 -5.57 -7.21
N THR A 200 -0.78 -5.23 -6.77
CA THR A 200 -2.01 -5.93 -7.15
C THR A 200 -2.33 -5.75 -8.62
N ASN A 201 -2.10 -4.58 -9.21
CA ASN A 201 -2.28 -4.40 -10.65
C ASN A 201 -1.42 -5.37 -11.46
N ARG A 202 -0.14 -5.51 -11.09
CA ARG A 202 0.82 -6.36 -11.79
C ARG A 202 0.57 -7.86 -11.57
N PHE A 203 0.33 -8.26 -10.33
CA PHE A 203 0.35 -9.67 -9.94
C PHE A 203 -1.03 -10.30 -9.71
N LEU A 204 -2.09 -9.49 -9.68
CA LEU A 204 -3.45 -9.97 -9.45
C LEU A 204 -4.40 -9.52 -10.57
N PHE A 205 -4.56 -8.21 -10.76
CA PHE A 205 -5.55 -7.65 -11.70
C PHE A 205 -5.25 -8.02 -13.16
N ARG A 206 -4.06 -7.68 -13.68
CA ARG A 206 -3.69 -7.96 -15.08
C ARG A 206 -3.80 -9.45 -15.44
N PRO A 207 -3.30 -10.39 -14.61
CA PRO A 207 -3.48 -11.82 -14.86
C PRO A 207 -4.94 -12.30 -14.85
N LEU A 208 -5.81 -11.70 -14.03
CA LEU A 208 -7.21 -12.12 -13.91
C LEU A 208 -8.15 -11.49 -14.93
N LEU A 209 -7.76 -10.38 -15.57
CA LEU A 209 -8.57 -9.69 -16.57
C LEU A 209 -9.11 -10.59 -17.69
N PRO A 210 -8.31 -11.48 -18.32
CA PRO A 210 -8.79 -12.34 -19.40
C PRO A 210 -9.86 -13.34 -18.95
N SER A 211 -9.76 -13.87 -17.73
CA SER A 211 -10.64 -14.95 -17.25
C SER A 211 -11.87 -14.46 -16.48
N CYS A 212 -11.76 -13.35 -15.75
CA CYS A 212 -12.80 -12.86 -14.85
C CYS A 212 -13.42 -11.52 -15.29
N GLY A 213 -12.88 -10.91 -16.34
CA GLY A 213 -13.23 -9.56 -16.76
C GLY A 213 -12.89 -8.50 -15.70
N ILE A 214 -13.27 -7.25 -15.98
CA ILE A 214 -12.97 -6.12 -15.10
C ILE A 214 -13.64 -6.28 -13.73
N ALA A 215 -14.95 -6.56 -13.72
CA ALA A 215 -15.71 -6.63 -12.47
C ALA A 215 -15.23 -7.78 -11.56
N GLY A 216 -14.96 -8.96 -12.11
CA GLY A 216 -14.45 -10.09 -11.35
C GLY A 216 -13.03 -9.83 -10.81
N ALA A 217 -12.14 -9.26 -11.62
CA ALA A 217 -10.80 -8.89 -11.16
C ALA A 217 -10.82 -7.85 -10.03
N TYR A 218 -11.73 -6.87 -10.08
CA TYR A 218 -11.95 -5.92 -8.97
C TYR A 218 -12.48 -6.61 -7.71
N PHE A 219 -13.49 -7.48 -7.85
CA PHE A 219 -14.05 -8.23 -6.71
C PHE A 219 -12.97 -9.05 -5.99
N ILE A 220 -12.20 -9.84 -6.75
CA ILE A 220 -11.10 -10.65 -6.22
C ILE A 220 -10.05 -9.77 -5.54
N GLY A 221 -9.69 -8.63 -6.14
CA GLY A 221 -8.76 -7.67 -5.55
C GLY A 221 -9.20 -7.13 -4.19
N PHE A 222 -10.46 -6.69 -4.08
CA PHE A 222 -11.02 -6.22 -2.82
C PHE A 222 -11.18 -7.35 -1.80
N PHE A 223 -11.63 -8.53 -2.21
CA PHE A 223 -11.79 -9.68 -1.34
C PHE A 223 -10.46 -10.16 -0.74
N ILE A 224 -9.42 -10.35 -1.58
CA ILE A 224 -8.08 -10.72 -1.11
C ILE A 224 -7.49 -9.63 -0.22
N SER A 225 -7.67 -8.34 -0.56
CA SER A 225 -7.27 -7.24 0.31
C SER A 225 -7.92 -7.37 1.69
N GLY A 226 -9.22 -7.67 1.73
CA GLY A 226 -9.97 -8.00 2.94
C GLY A 226 -9.32 -9.09 3.78
N LEU A 227 -9.08 -10.25 3.18
CA LEU A 227 -8.47 -11.40 3.85
C LEU A 227 -7.07 -11.09 4.41
N VAL A 228 -6.26 -10.33 3.66
CA VAL A 228 -4.93 -9.90 4.13
C VAL A 228 -5.06 -8.96 5.32
N HIS A 229 -6.04 -8.07 5.34
CA HIS A 229 -6.28 -7.22 6.50
C HIS A 229 -6.82 -8.03 7.68
N ASP A 230 -7.69 -9.01 7.47
CA ASP A 230 -8.11 -9.94 8.54
C ASP A 230 -6.91 -10.72 9.12
N LEU A 231 -6.00 -11.20 8.26
CA LEU A 231 -4.78 -11.88 8.68
C LEU A 231 -3.87 -10.99 9.53
N VAL A 232 -3.74 -9.71 9.18
CA VAL A 232 -2.82 -8.80 9.87
C VAL A 232 -3.47 -8.11 11.06
N ILE A 233 -4.77 -7.82 11.02
CA ILE A 233 -5.50 -7.03 12.02
C ILE A 233 -6.27 -7.96 12.96
N SER A 234 -7.20 -8.75 12.41
CA SER A 234 -8.17 -9.53 13.20
C SER A 234 -7.53 -10.72 13.91
N ILE A 235 -6.62 -11.44 13.24
CA ILE A 235 -5.95 -12.62 13.82
C ILE A 235 -5.10 -12.24 15.04
N PRO A 236 -4.16 -11.27 14.97
CA PRO A 236 -3.40 -10.87 16.15
C PRO A 236 -4.27 -10.27 17.24
N ALA A 237 -5.32 -9.53 16.87
CA ALA A 237 -6.28 -8.97 17.81
C ALA A 237 -7.24 -10.01 18.44
N ARG A 238 -7.19 -11.27 17.97
CA ARG A 238 -8.04 -12.39 18.41
C ARG A 238 -9.54 -12.06 18.39
N GLY A 239 -9.99 -11.26 17.43
CA GLY A 239 -11.38 -10.84 17.32
C GLY A 239 -11.63 -9.93 16.13
N GLY A 240 -12.91 -9.65 15.84
CA GLY A 240 -13.29 -8.83 14.68
C GLY A 240 -13.18 -9.53 13.33
N TYR A 241 -13.10 -10.87 13.32
CA TYR A 241 -12.97 -11.68 12.12
C TYR A 241 -14.00 -11.34 11.04
N GLY A 242 -13.53 -11.14 9.82
CA GLY A 242 -14.35 -10.79 8.66
C GLY A 242 -14.68 -9.30 8.58
N GLY A 243 -14.46 -8.50 9.62
CA GLY A 243 -14.72 -7.05 9.62
C GLY A 243 -13.98 -6.33 8.50
N PRO A 244 -12.64 -6.43 8.43
CA PRO A 244 -11.86 -5.90 7.31
C PRO A 244 -12.33 -6.42 5.95
N THR A 245 -12.63 -7.71 5.82
CA THR A 245 -13.15 -8.27 4.55
C THR A 245 -14.47 -7.62 4.13
N VAL A 246 -15.42 -7.47 5.05
CA VAL A 246 -16.70 -6.79 4.78
C VAL A 246 -16.46 -5.32 4.42
N PHE A 247 -15.54 -4.62 5.10
CA PHE A 247 -15.17 -3.24 4.76
C PHE A 247 -14.74 -3.12 3.30
N PHE A 248 -13.84 -3.97 2.82
CA PHE A 248 -13.35 -3.93 1.44
C PHE A 248 -14.42 -4.37 0.42
N LEU A 249 -15.29 -5.32 0.77
CA LEU A 249 -16.44 -5.68 -0.08
C LEU A 249 -17.43 -4.50 -0.22
N ILE A 250 -17.69 -3.75 0.84
CA ILE A 250 -18.50 -2.52 0.77
C ILE A 250 -17.89 -1.53 -0.22
N GLN A 251 -16.56 -1.39 -0.26
CA GLN A 251 -15.90 -0.52 -1.24
C GLN A 251 -16.13 -0.99 -2.68
N PHE A 252 -16.00 -2.29 -2.94
CA PHE A 252 -16.29 -2.88 -4.24
C PHE A 252 -17.73 -2.61 -4.67
N PHE A 253 -18.71 -2.92 -3.82
CA PHE A 253 -20.13 -2.72 -4.16
C PHE A 253 -20.48 -1.24 -4.31
N SER A 254 -19.88 -0.36 -3.52
CA SER A 254 -20.02 1.10 -3.65
C SER A 254 -19.49 1.58 -5.01
N ILE A 255 -18.32 1.11 -5.44
CA ILE A 255 -17.79 1.37 -6.79
C ILE A 255 -18.76 0.81 -7.83
N ARG A 256 -19.21 -0.43 -7.72
CA ARG A 256 -20.12 -1.05 -8.70
C ARG A 256 -21.44 -0.29 -8.83
N PHE A 257 -21.97 0.22 -7.72
CA PHE A 257 -23.15 1.06 -7.66
C PHE A 257 -22.94 2.39 -8.39
N THR A 258 -21.83 3.11 -8.13
CA THR A 258 -21.53 4.37 -8.85
C THR A 258 -21.38 4.16 -10.37
N HIS A 259 -20.96 2.97 -10.81
CA HIS A 259 -20.85 2.60 -12.23
C HIS A 259 -22.14 2.02 -12.85
N SER A 260 -23.19 1.78 -12.05
CA SER A 260 -24.51 1.32 -12.55
C SER A 260 -25.24 2.41 -13.34
N SER A 261 -26.31 2.04 -14.07
CA SER A 261 -27.14 3.00 -14.81
C SER A 261 -27.74 4.07 -13.88
N LEU A 262 -28.17 3.69 -12.68
CA LEU A 262 -28.67 4.62 -11.67
C LEU A 262 -27.56 5.54 -11.16
N GLY A 263 -26.37 5.00 -10.84
CA GLY A 263 -25.23 5.80 -10.40
C GLY A 263 -24.77 6.83 -11.44
N LYS A 264 -24.82 6.45 -12.73
CA LYS A 264 -24.59 7.35 -13.87
C LYS A 264 -25.66 8.43 -13.95
N LYS A 265 -26.95 8.08 -13.87
CA LYS A 265 -28.09 9.02 -13.88
C LYS A 265 -28.00 10.06 -12.75
N LEU A 266 -27.59 9.61 -11.56
CA LEU A 266 -27.40 10.47 -10.38
C LEU A 266 -26.06 11.25 -10.38
N ARG A 267 -25.19 11.01 -11.37
CA ARG A 267 -23.86 11.62 -11.51
C ARG A 267 -22.93 11.37 -10.31
N LEU A 268 -22.98 10.15 -9.75
CA LEU A 268 -22.22 9.77 -8.55
C LEU A 268 -20.74 9.43 -8.80
N LYS A 269 -20.27 9.53 -10.06
CA LYS A 269 -18.91 9.13 -10.44
C LYS A 269 -17.88 10.26 -10.30
N THR A 270 -18.31 11.51 -10.12
CA THR A 270 -17.43 12.68 -10.20
C THR A 270 -17.97 13.84 -9.36
N GLY A 271 -17.10 14.81 -9.08
CA GLY A 271 -17.46 16.06 -8.41
C GLY A 271 -17.87 15.85 -6.94
N TRP A 272 -18.64 16.79 -6.40
CA TRP A 272 -19.02 16.76 -4.98
C TRP A 272 -19.85 15.54 -4.60
N ARG A 273 -20.74 15.06 -5.48
CA ARG A 273 -21.55 13.85 -5.22
C ARG A 273 -20.69 12.60 -5.17
N GLY A 274 -19.74 12.45 -6.10
CA GLY A 274 -18.78 11.35 -6.08
C GLY A 274 -17.85 11.41 -4.87
N TRP A 275 -17.47 12.61 -4.43
CA TRP A 275 -16.74 12.82 -3.19
C TRP A 275 -17.56 12.42 -1.96
N CYS A 276 -18.84 12.83 -1.85
CA CYS A 276 -19.71 12.43 -0.75
C CYS A 276 -19.86 10.91 -0.66
N VAL A 277 -20.11 10.24 -1.80
CA VAL A 277 -20.17 8.77 -1.84
C VAL A 277 -18.85 8.18 -1.38
N ALA A 278 -17.71 8.69 -1.85
CA ALA A 278 -16.42 8.20 -1.42
C ALA A 278 -16.22 8.34 0.10
N VAL A 279 -16.52 9.51 0.67
CA VAL A 279 -16.37 9.77 2.11
C VAL A 279 -17.29 8.87 2.93
N ILE A 280 -18.57 8.75 2.57
CA ILE A 280 -19.53 7.91 3.29
C ILE A 280 -19.09 6.44 3.22
N SER A 281 -18.76 5.94 2.03
CA SER A 281 -18.30 4.56 1.85
C SER A 281 -17.02 4.25 2.62
N LEU A 282 -16.13 5.23 2.83
CA LEU A 282 -14.88 5.04 3.57
C LEU A 282 -15.07 5.17 5.09
N LEU A 283 -15.82 6.17 5.55
CA LEU A 283 -15.91 6.50 6.97
C LEU A 283 -17.01 5.72 7.71
N ALA A 284 -18.17 5.51 7.09
CA ALA A 284 -19.28 4.82 7.77
C ALA A 284 -18.92 3.38 8.20
N PRO A 285 -18.27 2.55 7.36
CA PRO A 285 -17.85 1.21 7.77
C PRO A 285 -16.46 1.18 8.42
N LEU A 286 -15.84 2.31 8.77
CA LEU A 286 -14.45 2.35 9.22
C LEU A 286 -14.20 1.50 10.48
N GLY A 287 -15.20 1.41 11.36
CA GLY A 287 -15.16 0.54 12.55
C GLY A 287 -15.16 -0.96 12.24
N LEU A 288 -15.44 -1.37 10.99
CA LEU A 288 -15.23 -2.76 10.56
C LEU A 288 -13.76 -3.04 10.26
N LEU A 289 -13.05 -2.07 9.67
CA LEU A 289 -11.62 -2.19 9.37
C LEU A 289 -10.78 -2.10 10.64
N PHE A 290 -11.06 -1.09 11.48
CA PHE A 290 -10.39 -0.89 12.76
C PHE A 290 -11.36 -1.20 13.90
N HIS A 291 -11.72 -2.47 14.00
CA HIS A 291 -12.68 -2.96 14.98
C HIS A 291 -12.18 -2.80 16.42
N ARG A 292 -13.11 -2.85 17.36
CA ARG A 292 -12.82 -2.63 18.79
C ARG A 292 -11.70 -3.53 19.33
N PRO A 293 -11.67 -4.86 19.08
CA PRO A 293 -10.52 -5.69 19.49
C PRO A 293 -9.18 -5.18 18.98
N PHE A 294 -9.10 -4.68 17.74
CA PHE A 294 -7.86 -4.12 17.21
C PHE A 294 -7.41 -2.88 17.99
N VAL A 295 -8.32 -1.95 18.26
CA VAL A 295 -7.98 -0.73 19.00
C VAL A 295 -7.51 -1.08 20.44
N PHE A 296 -8.16 -2.04 21.08
CA PHE A 296 -7.94 -2.36 22.50
C PHE A 296 -6.79 -3.34 22.73
N GLU A 297 -6.63 -4.35 21.89
CA GLU A 297 -5.62 -5.41 22.06
C GLU A 297 -4.32 -5.13 21.29
N ILE A 298 -4.38 -4.28 20.26
CA ILE A 298 -3.20 -3.94 19.44
C ILE A 298 -2.74 -2.52 19.72
N ILE A 299 -3.59 -1.53 19.42
CA ILE A 299 -3.16 -0.12 19.40
C ILE A 299 -2.80 0.39 20.80
N LEU A 300 -3.68 0.20 21.79
CA LEU A 300 -3.41 0.66 23.16
C LEU A 300 -2.17 -0.02 23.79
N PRO A 301 -2.00 -1.36 23.75
CA PRO A 301 -0.79 -2.01 24.26
C PRO A 301 0.47 -1.61 23.50
N PHE A 302 0.38 -1.42 22.18
CA PHE A 302 1.51 -0.92 21.40
C PHE A 302 1.92 0.49 21.83
N MET A 303 0.95 1.38 22.03
CA MET A 303 1.21 2.73 22.54
C MET A 303 1.84 2.71 23.93
N LYS A 304 1.46 1.76 24.79
CA LYS A 304 2.11 1.57 26.08
C LYS A 304 3.56 1.09 25.91
N ALA A 305 3.78 0.10 25.04
CA ALA A 305 5.11 -0.46 24.77
C ALA A 305 6.09 0.55 24.16
N THR A 306 5.61 1.49 23.34
CA THR A 306 6.42 2.58 22.76
C THR A 306 6.53 3.80 23.67
N GLY A 307 5.92 3.76 24.85
CA GLY A 307 5.90 4.87 25.81
C GLY A 307 5.01 6.04 25.41
N ALA A 308 4.14 5.91 24.40
CA ALA A 308 3.19 6.94 24.02
C ALA A 308 2.14 7.22 25.11
N ILE A 309 1.73 6.19 25.85
CA ILE A 309 0.84 6.29 27.01
C ILE A 309 1.42 5.53 28.20
N ALA A 310 0.96 5.87 29.41
CA ALA A 310 1.26 5.15 30.64
C ALA A 310 0.44 3.86 30.78
#